data_AF-A0A0N5BUQ7-F1
#
_entry.id   AF-A0A0N5BUQ7-F1
#
_cell.length_a   1.000
_cell.length_b   1.000
_cell.length_c   1.000
_cell.angle_alpha   90.00
_cell.angle_beta   90.00
_cell.angle_gamma   90.00
#
_symmetry.space_group_name_H-M   'P 1'
#
loop_
_entity.id
_entity.type
_entity.pdbx_description
1 polymer ?
#
loop_
_entity_poly.entity_id
_entity_poly.type
_entity_poly.pdbx_seq_one_letter_code
_entity_poly.pdbx_strand_id
1 'polypeptide(L)' 'MSESTTTPQPPKDEDKDLDPGNDQLKQQLKGLVMAQLRPLANALEIHVPAVIKKSDLVDLI' A
#
# COMPACT_ATOMS: atom_id res chain seq x y z
N MET A 1 -29.26 7.43 39.98
CA MET A 1 -28.87 7.57 38.56
C MET A 1 -27.40 7.94 38.58
N SER A 2 -26.52 7.04 38.12
CA SER A 2 -25.07 7.29 38.14
C SER A 2 -24.63 7.55 36.71
N GLU A 3 -24.27 8.80 36.44
CA GLU A 3 -23.84 9.28 35.13
C GLU A 3 -22.33 9.02 35.01
N SER A 4 -21.95 8.07 34.14
CA SER A 4 -20.55 7.79 33.82
C SER A 4 -20.04 8.83 32.82
N THR A 5 -19.17 9.71 33.26
CA THR A 5 -18.44 10.64 32.41
C THR A 5 -17.42 9.88 31.56
N THR A 6 -17.82 9.47 30.35
CA THR A 6 -16.90 9.07 29.30
C THR A 6 -16.22 10.33 28.77
N THR A 7 -14.94 10.50 29.10
CA THR A 7 -14.04 11.44 28.43
C THR A 7 -13.97 11.10 26.94
N PRO A 8 -14.13 12.07 26.01
CA PRO A 8 -13.88 11.83 24.61
C PRO A 8 -12.37 11.63 24.41
N GLN A 9 -11.96 10.38 24.16
CA GLN A 9 -10.64 10.12 23.59
C GLN A 9 -10.59 10.81 22.21
N PRO A 10 -9.57 11.62 21.90
CA PRO A 10 -9.32 12.00 20.52
C PRO A 10 -9.04 10.72 19.72
N PRO A 11 -9.51 10.62 18.46
CA PRO A 11 -9.18 9.48 17.63
C PRO A 11 -7.65 9.42 17.54
N LYS A 12 -7.09 8.24 17.82
CA LYS A 12 -5.68 7.96 17.58
C LYS A 12 -5.41 8.20 16.10
N ASP A 13 -4.91 9.38 15.80
CA ASP A 13 -4.23 9.73 14.56
C ASP A 13 -2.88 8.99 14.56
N GLU A 14 -2.92 7.73 14.18
CA GLU A 14 -1.79 6.95 13.66
C GLU A 14 -2.41 5.67 13.12
N ASP A 15 -3.14 5.82 12.02
CA ASP A 15 -3.39 4.77 11.04
C ASP A 15 -2.03 4.41 10.42
N LYS A 16 -1.15 3.82 11.22
CA LYS A 16 -0.13 2.89 10.72
C LYS A 16 -0.87 1.60 10.40
N ASP A 17 -1.80 1.69 9.45
CA ASP A 17 -2.20 0.55 8.67
C ASP A 17 -0.97 0.19 7.84
N LEU A 18 -0.07 -0.56 8.47
CA LEU A 18 0.73 -1.54 7.77
C LEU A 18 -0.27 -2.55 7.26
N ASP A 19 -1.01 -2.17 6.23
CA ASP A 19 -2.12 -2.92 5.68
C ASP A 19 -1.54 -4.28 5.31
N PRO A 20 -1.89 -5.37 6.02
CA PRO A 20 -1.29 -6.67 5.77
C PRO A 20 -1.59 -7.12 4.32
N GLY A 21 -2.63 -6.56 3.70
CA GLY A 21 -2.91 -6.69 2.28
C GLY A 21 -1.86 -6.02 1.41
N ASN A 22 -1.37 -4.84 1.78
CA ASN A 22 -0.30 -4.14 1.06
C ASN A 22 1.04 -4.88 1.14
N ASP A 23 1.40 -5.45 2.30
CA ASP A 23 2.64 -6.25 2.41
C ASP A 23 2.53 -7.54 1.58
N GLN A 24 1.38 -8.22 1.63
CA GLN A 24 1.12 -9.41 0.81
C GLN A 24 1.15 -9.09 -0.69
N LEU A 25 0.54 -7.98 -1.10
CA LEU A 25 0.58 -7.49 -2.48
C LEU A 25 2.03 -7.22 -2.90
N LYS A 26 2.81 -6.48 -2.11
CA LYS A 26 4.24 -6.25 -2.37
C LYS A 26 5.03 -7.54 -2.50
N GLN A 27 4.75 -8.57 -1.69
CA GLN A 27 5.40 -9.87 -1.83
C GLN A 27 5.03 -10.58 -3.14
N GLN A 28 3.76 -10.51 -3.55
CA GLN A 28 3.32 -11.05 -4.85
C GLN A 28 4.00 -10.30 -6.01
N LEU A 29 4.05 -8.97 -5.95
CA LEU A 29 4.72 -8.11 -6.93
C LEU A 29 6.23 -8.41 -7.01
N LYS A 30 6.90 -8.68 -5.87
CA LYS A 30 8.31 -9.13 -5.83
C LYS A 30 8.51 -10.48 -6.55
N GLY A 31 7.51 -11.35 -6.57
CA GLY A 31 7.55 -12.61 -7.33
C GLY A 31 7.39 -12.44 -8.84
N LEU A 32 6.78 -11.33 -9.29
CA LEU A 32 6.54 -11.06 -10.70
C LEU A 32 7.80 -10.59 -11.45
N VAL A 33 7.82 -10.79 -12.75
CA VAL A 33 8.87 -10.29 -13.64
C VAL A 33 8.51 -8.89 -14.19
N MET A 34 9.51 -8.13 -14.63
CA MET A 34 9.33 -6.80 -15.23
C MET A 34 8.25 -6.75 -16.33
N ALA A 35 8.18 -7.79 -17.16
CA ALA A 35 7.20 -7.89 -18.25
C ALA A 35 5.75 -8.01 -17.76
N GLN A 36 5.52 -8.44 -16.50
CA GLN A 36 4.21 -8.53 -15.86
C GLN A 36 3.91 -7.29 -15.01
N LEU A 37 4.93 -6.72 -14.36
CA LEU A 37 4.79 -5.52 -13.52
C LEU A 37 4.45 -4.27 -14.34
N ARG A 38 5.05 -4.09 -15.52
CA ARG A 38 4.76 -2.95 -16.40
C ARG A 38 3.30 -2.88 -16.84
N PRO A 39 2.69 -3.94 -17.39
CA PRO A 39 1.27 -3.90 -17.75
C PRO A 39 0.37 -3.78 -16.52
N LEU A 40 0.76 -4.33 -15.36
CA LEU A 40 0.01 -4.16 -14.12
C LEU A 40 -0.03 -2.69 -13.68
N ALA A 41 1.12 -2.02 -13.64
CA ALA A 41 1.20 -0.59 -13.37
C ALA A 41 0.38 0.23 -14.38
N ASN A 42 0.46 -0.11 -15.67
CA ASN A 42 -0.34 0.56 -16.71
C ASN A 42 -1.85 0.34 -16.54
N ALA A 43 -2.27 -0.85 -16.10
CA ALA A 43 -3.67 -1.15 -15.80
C ALA A 43 -4.20 -0.37 -14.59
N LEU A 44 -3.30 0.03 -13.67
CA LEU A 44 -3.56 0.92 -12.55
C LEU A 44 -3.36 2.40 -12.91
N GLU A 45 -3.13 2.72 -14.19
CA GLU A 45 -2.86 4.06 -14.69
C GLU A 45 -1.61 4.72 -14.07
N ILE A 46 -0.68 3.91 -13.57
CA ILE A 46 0.59 4.34 -12.98
C ILE A 46 1.61 4.56 -14.09
N HIS A 47 2.19 5.77 -14.16
CA HIS A 47 3.19 6.10 -15.15
C HIS A 47 4.54 5.44 -14.82
N VAL A 48 4.94 4.44 -15.61
CA VAL A 48 6.22 3.74 -15.43
C VAL A 48 7.29 4.31 -16.36
N PRO A 49 8.40 4.85 -15.84
CA PRO A 49 9.50 5.32 -16.67
C PRO A 49 10.16 4.18 -17.45
N ALA A 50 10.67 4.50 -18.65
CA ALA A 50 11.30 3.53 -19.54
C ALA A 50 12.49 2.79 -18.89
N VAL A 51 13.23 3.50 -18.01
CA VAL A 51 14.33 2.97 -17.20
C VAL A 51 13.93 3.05 -15.73
N ILE A 52 13.52 1.93 -15.16
CA ILE A 52 13.16 1.77 -13.75
C ILE A 52 13.69 0.43 -13.25
N LYS A 53 14.07 0.33 -11.97
CA LYS A 53 14.42 -0.96 -11.37
C LYS A 53 13.16 -1.70 -10.95
N LYS A 54 13.25 -3.02 -10.85
CA LYS A 54 12.09 -3.84 -10.47
C LYS A 54 11.59 -3.47 -9.09
N SER A 55 12.49 -3.26 -8.13
CA SER A 55 12.14 -2.85 -6.77
C SER A 55 11.38 -1.53 -6.75
N ASP A 56 11.85 -0.53 -7.52
CA ASP A 56 11.19 0.78 -7.62
C ASP A 56 9.81 0.65 -8.27
N LEU A 57 9.67 -0.20 -9.30
CA LEU A 57 8.38 -0.47 -9.93
C LEU A 57 7.40 -1.17 -8.98
N VAL A 58 7.87 -2.09 -8.15
CA VAL A 58 7.06 -2.76 -7.11
C VAL A 58 6.66 -1.79 -6.00
N ASP A 59 7.46 -0.77 -5.72
CA ASP A 59 7.10 0.28 -4.75
C ASP A 59 6.16 1.33 -5.35
N LEU A 60 6.16 1.48 -6.68
CA LEU A 60 5.29 2.38 -7.43
C LEU A 60 3.87 1.82 -7.59
N ILE A 61 3.74 0.50 -7.68
CA ILE A 61 2.47 -0.25 -7.73
C ILE A 61 1.95 -0.46 -6.31
#